data_AF-A0A4Y2JJB2-F1
#
_entry.id   AF-A0A4Y2JJB2-F1
#
_cell.length_a   1.000
_cell.length_b   1.000
_cell.length_c   1.000
_cell.angle_alpha   90.00
_cell.angle_beta   90.00
_cell.angle_gamma   90.00
#
_symmetry.space_group_name_H-M   'P 1'
#
loop_
_entity.id
_entity.type
_entity.pdbx_description
1 polymer ?
#
loop_
_entity_poly.entity_id
_entity_poly.type
_entity_poly.pdbx_seq_one_letter_code
_entity_poly.pdbx_strand_id
1 'polypeptide(L)'
;MPQEHFLSNDCNKERFIAMLSVKLESEGFLVKQVTEDPDHLIVTSVIVAAEEHKCAILVGDDIDLLIILTALASPSANIFFLIKGKGI
;
A
#
# COMPACT_ATOMS: atom_id res chain seq x y z
N MET A 1 2.38 -5.81 24.31
CA MET A 1 1.35 -6.77 23.86
C MET A 1 2.00 -7.88 23.02
N PRO A 2 1.41 -9.09 22.88
CA PRO A 2 2.05 -10.21 22.16
C PRO A 2 2.42 -9.89 20.70
N GLN A 3 1.58 -9.12 20.01
CA GLN A 3 1.83 -8.66 18.63
C GLN A 3 3.06 -7.74 18.55
N GLU A 4 3.16 -6.74 19.43
CA GLU A 4 4.30 -5.81 19.46
C GLU A 4 5.61 -6.54 19.75
N HIS A 5 5.59 -7.54 20.63
CA HIS A 5 6.76 -8.38 20.92
C HIS A 5 7.14 -9.28 19.73
N PHE A 6 6.17 -9.82 19.00
CA PHE A 6 6.45 -10.57 17.78
C PHE A 6 7.08 -9.67 16.71
N LEU A 7 6.48 -8.49 16.50
CA LEU A 7 6.90 -7.50 15.52
C LEU A 7 8.15 -6.72 15.94
N SER A 8 8.67 -6.83 17.16
CA SER A 8 9.94 -6.19 17.53
C SER A 8 11.16 -6.97 17.06
N ASN A 9 11.01 -8.23 16.65
CA ASN A 9 12.09 -9.07 16.15
C ASN A 9 12.17 -9.02 14.62
N ASP A 10 13.32 -8.64 14.06
CA ASP A 10 13.45 -8.44 12.62
C ASP A 10 13.28 -9.73 11.80
N CYS A 11 13.81 -10.86 12.27
CA CYS A 11 13.59 -12.16 11.62
C CYS A 11 12.10 -12.54 11.58
N ASN A 12 11.34 -12.21 12.62
CA ASN A 12 9.90 -12.42 12.64
C ASN A 12 9.17 -11.53 11.64
N LYS A 13 9.55 -10.24 11.55
CA LYS A 13 8.98 -9.31 10.55
C LYS A 13 9.22 -9.82 9.14
N GLU A 14 10.45 -10.17 8.80
CA GLU A 14 10.83 -10.66 7.48
C GLU A 14 10.06 -11.94 7.12
N ARG A 15 10.02 -12.91 8.02
CA ARG A 15 9.27 -14.16 7.81
C ARG A 15 7.77 -13.90 7.67
N PHE A 16 7.23 -12.97 8.44
CA PHE A 16 5.82 -12.62 8.36
C PHE A 16 5.48 -11.94 7.03
N ILE A 17 6.30 -11.00 6.56
CA ILE A 17 6.14 -10.34 5.26
C ILE A 17 6.23 -11.39 4.14
N ALA A 18 7.22 -12.28 4.17
CA ALA A 18 7.35 -13.34 3.16
C ALA A 18 6.12 -14.28 3.13
N MET A 19 5.64 -14.71 4.31
CA MET A 19 4.43 -15.52 4.42
C MET A 19 3.20 -14.80 3.85
N LEU A 20 3.05 -13.50 4.14
CA LEU A 20 1.94 -12.70 3.63
C LEU A 20 2.02 -12.51 2.11
N SER A 21 3.22 -12.27 1.57
CA SER A 21 3.44 -12.18 0.12
C SER A 21 3.00 -13.45 -0.60
N VAL A 22 3.47 -14.61 -0.14
CA VAL A 22 3.08 -15.90 -0.73
C VAL A 22 1.57 -16.12 -0.66
N LYS A 23 0.93 -15.74 0.46
CA LYS A 23 -0.52 -15.87 0.59
C LYS A 23 -1.27 -14.97 -0.39
N LEU A 24 -0.88 -13.71 -0.52
CA LEU A 24 -1.50 -12.77 -1.46
C LEU A 24 -1.33 -13.23 -2.92
N GLU A 25 -0.13 -13.66 -3.29
CA GLU A 25 0.14 -14.23 -4.62
C GLU A 25 -0.71 -15.46 -4.89
N SER A 26 -0.89 -16.34 -3.90
CA SER A 26 -1.75 -17.52 -4.04
C SER A 26 -3.23 -17.21 -4.24
N GLU A 27 -3.68 -16.03 -3.81
CA GLU A 27 -5.04 -15.51 -4.04
C GLU A 27 -5.15 -14.70 -5.34
N GLY A 28 -4.06 -14.62 -6.13
CA GLY A 28 -4.03 -13.95 -7.44
C GLY A 28 -3.67 -12.46 -7.39
N PHE A 29 -3.20 -11.95 -6.24
CA PHE A 29 -2.73 -10.57 -6.15
C PHE A 29 -1.27 -10.46 -6.63
N LEU A 30 -0.96 -9.38 -7.35
CA LEU A 30 0.44 -9.01 -7.59
C LEU A 30 1.03 -8.42 -6.31
N VAL A 31 2.17 -8.94 -5.87
CA VAL A 31 2.89 -8.45 -4.71
C VAL A 31 4.20 -7.79 -5.15
N LYS A 32 4.47 -6.60 -4.63
CA LYS A 32 5.72 -5.88 -4.84
C LYS A 32 6.27 -5.44 -3.49
N GLN A 33 7.43 -5.97 -3.11
CA GLN A 33 8.17 -5.52 -1.93
C GLN A 33 9.10 -4.36 -2.34
N VAL A 34 9.24 -3.39 -1.45
CA VAL A 34 9.97 -2.15 -1.71
C VAL A 34 10.87 -1.84 -0.52
N THR A 35 12.14 -1.55 -0.79
CA THR A 35 13.13 -1.17 0.22
C THR A 35 13.41 0.33 0.24
N GLU A 36 13.04 1.07 -0.81
CA GLU A 36 13.34 2.49 -0.99
C GLU A 36 12.05 3.27 -1.32
N ASP A 37 11.79 4.35 -0.57
CA ASP A 37 10.64 5.26 -0.68
C ASP A 37 9.32 4.55 -1.05
N PRO A 38 8.74 3.79 -0.10
CA PRO A 38 7.52 3.03 -0.35
C PRO A 38 6.36 3.94 -0.76
N ASP A 39 6.28 5.15 -0.22
CA ASP A 39 5.14 6.05 -0.41
C ASP A 39 5.10 6.58 -1.85
N HIS A 40 6.24 7.04 -2.39
CA HIS A 40 6.32 7.50 -3.77
C HIS A 40 5.98 6.38 -4.76
N LEU A 41 6.48 5.16 -4.52
CA LEU A 41 6.22 4.03 -5.41
C LEU A 41 4.76 3.59 -5.38
N ILE A 42 4.13 3.57 -4.20
CA ILE A 42 2.72 3.25 -4.03
C ILE A 42 1.86 4.26 -4.79
N VAL A 43 2.12 5.57 -4.63
CA VAL A 43 1.36 6.62 -5.32
C VAL A 43 1.56 6.56 -6.83
N THR A 44 2.79 6.37 -7.29
CA THR A 44 3.06 6.29 -8.73
C THR A 44 2.36 5.08 -9.35
N SER A 45 2.34 3.94 -8.65
CA SER A 45 1.66 2.74 -9.12
C SER A 45 0.15 2.93 -9.25
N VAL A 46 -0.50 3.64 -8.31
CA VAL A 46 -1.94 3.90 -8.40
C VAL A 46 -2.29 4.88 -9.53
N ILE A 47 -1.43 5.86 -9.81
CA ILE A 47 -1.61 6.79 -10.93
C ILE A 47 -1.57 6.03 -12.26
N VAL A 48 -0.53 5.21 -12.46
CA VAL A 48 -0.42 4.37 -13.68
C VAL A 48 -1.63 3.45 -13.81
N ALA A 49 -2.04 2.79 -12.72
CA ALA A 49 -3.22 1.93 -12.75
C ALA A 49 -4.51 2.70 -13.12
N ALA A 50 -4.67 3.95 -12.67
CA ALA A 50 -5.83 4.76 -13.00
C ALA A 50 -5.84 5.20 -14.47
N GLU A 51 -4.67 5.48 -15.05
CA GLU A 51 -4.51 5.78 -16.47
C GLU A 51 -4.83 4.56 -17.34
N GLU A 52 -4.37 3.37 -16.93
CA GLU A 52 -4.61 2.12 -17.66
C GLU A 52 -6.06 1.59 -17.54
N HIS A 53 -6.67 1.75 -16.36
CA HIS A 53 -7.96 1.11 -16.04
C HIS A 53 -9.12 2.08 -15.81
N LYS A 54 -8.92 3.37 -16.12
CA LYS A 54 -9.89 4.49 -15.93
C LYS A 54 -10.24 4.83 -14.48
N CYS A 55 -9.80 4.01 -13.52
CA CYS A 55 -10.05 4.17 -12.11
C CYS A 55 -9.04 3.34 -11.32
N ALA A 56 -8.59 3.84 -10.18
CA ALA A 56 -7.86 3.05 -9.20
C ALA A 56 -8.23 3.42 -7.76
N ILE A 57 -8.03 2.48 -6.84
CA ILE A 57 -8.29 2.67 -5.41
C ILE A 57 -6.96 2.53 -4.68
N LEU A 58 -6.56 3.58 -3.97
CA LEU A 58 -5.45 3.56 -3.04
C LEU A 58 -5.99 3.29 -1.63
N VAL A 59 -5.55 2.20 -1.01
CA VAL A 59 -5.94 1.82 0.35
C VAL A 59 -4.78 2.09 1.28
N GLY A 60 -4.98 2.93 2.30
CA GLY A 60 -3.95 3.26 3.27
C GLY A 60 -4.48 4.19 4.36
N ASP A 61 -3.80 4.20 5.50
CA ASP A 61 -4.16 5.04 6.65
C ASP A 61 -3.21 6.24 6.84
N ASP A 62 -2.20 6.35 5.96
CA ASP A 62 -1.17 7.37 6.03
C ASP A 62 -1.59 8.64 5.29
N ILE A 63 -1.46 9.79 5.96
CA ILE A 63 -1.75 11.10 5.38
C ILE A 63 -0.69 11.50 4.34
N ASP A 64 0.55 11.01 4.48
CA ASP A 64 1.64 11.33 3.57
C ASP A 64 1.35 10.78 2.17
N LEU A 65 0.71 9.61 2.07
CA LEU A 65 0.23 9.05 0.81
C LEU A 65 -0.78 9.98 0.12
N LEU A 66 -1.69 10.59 0.88
CA LEU A 66 -2.67 11.53 0.34
C LEU A 66 -1.98 12.82 -0.15
N ILE A 67 -1.03 13.34 0.61
CA ILE A 67 -0.26 14.54 0.24
C ILE A 67 0.50 14.28 -1.07
N ILE A 68 1.25 13.19 -1.14
CA ILE A 68 2.03 12.81 -2.33
C ILE A 68 1.09 12.57 -3.53
N LEU A 69 -0.05 11.90 -3.32
CA LEU A 69 -1.06 11.70 -4.37
C LEU A 69 -1.58 13.03 -4.91
N THR A 70 -1.94 13.99 -4.05
CA THR A 70 -2.41 15.31 -4.51
C THR A 70 -1.34 16.12 -5.23
N ALA A 71 -0.06 15.90 -4.92
CA ALA A 71 1.05 16.57 -5.58
C ALA A 71 1.36 15.99 -6.97
N LEU A 72 1.18 14.68 -7.16
CA LEU A 72 1.60 13.96 -8.37
C LEU A 72 0.46 13.64 -9.34
N ALA A 73 -0.76 13.41 -8.86
CA ALA A 73 -1.87 12.99 -9.71
C ALA A 73 -2.39 14.14 -10.58
N SER A 74 -2.77 13.82 -11.82
CA SER A 74 -3.51 14.76 -12.66
C SER A 74 -4.87 15.09 -12.02
N PRO A 75 -5.35 16.35 -12.09
CA PRO A 75 -6.70 16.71 -11.63
C PRO A 75 -7.83 15.92 -12.31
N SER A 76 -7.57 15.34 -13.48
CA SER A 76 -8.53 14.49 -14.20
C SER A 76 -8.39 13.00 -13.87
N ALA A 77 -7.42 12.60 -13.05
CA ALA A 77 -7.23 11.21 -12.65
C ALA A 77 -8.35 10.76 -11.72
N ASN A 78 -8.93 9.60 -12.01
CA ASN A 78 -10.02 9.04 -11.23
C ASN A 78 -9.46 8.07 -10.18
N ILE A 79 -8.96 8.63 -9.07
CA ILE A 79 -8.32 7.86 -7.99
C ILE A 79 -9.11 8.06 -6.70
N PHE A 80 -9.49 6.97 -6.05
CA PHE A 80 -10.18 6.98 -4.77
C PHE A 80 -9.23 6.60 -3.64
N PHE A 81 -9.16 7.41 -2.60
CA PHE A 81 -8.39 7.10 -1.39
C PHE A 81 -9.31 6.49 -0.32
N LEU A 82 -9.11 5.21 -0.03
CA LEU A 82 -9.85 4.49 1.01
C LEU A 82 -9.03 4.47 2.30
N ILE A 83 -9.45 5.32 3.23
CA ILE A 83 -8.92 5.37 4.59
C ILE A 83 -9.69 4.35 5.42
N LYS A 84 -9.00 3.46 6.15
CA LYS A 84 -9.68 2.67 7.16
C LYS A 84 -10.05 3.60 8.31
N GLY A 85 -11.34 3.84 8.50
CA GLY A 85 -11.82 4.47 9.72
C GLY A 85 -11.36 3.65 10.92
N LYS A 86 -11.03 4.32 12.04
CA LYS A 86 -10.87 3.61 13.32
C LYS A 86 -12.16 2.82 13.57
N GLY A 87 -12.05 1.49 13.59
CA GLY A 87 -13.12 0.66 14.11
C GLY A 87 -13.45 1.16 15.51
N ILE A 88 -14.71 1.54 15.71
CA ILE A 88 -15.27 1.74 17.05
C ILE A 88 -15.38 0.37 17.71
#